data_AF-A0A7V5YGR1-F1
#
_entry.id   AF-A0A7V5YGR1-F1
#
_cell.length_a   1.000
_cell.length_b   1.000
_cell.length_c   1.000
_cell.angle_alpha   90.00
_cell.angle_beta   90.00
_cell.angle_gamma   90.00
#
_symmetry.space_group_name_H-M   'P 1'
#
loop_
_entity.id
_entity.type
_entity.pdbx_description
1 polymer ?
#
loop_
_entity_poly.entity_id
_entity_poly.type
_entity_poly.pdbx_seq_one_letter_code
_entity_poly.pdbx_strand_id
1 'polypeptide(L)' 'MKIDESLNRLEVITKRLGQEEVPLDEALALFEEGITLAARTKKSLDEARLKVKKVLEKAKDTFLIEDFDLQ' A
#
# COMPACT_ATOMS: atom_id res chain seq x y z
N MET A 1 0.59 4.63 -10.37
CA MET A 1 -0.53 5.58 -10.22
C MET A 1 -1.50 5.17 -9.10
N LYS A 2 -2.26 4.07 -9.16
CA LYS A 2 -3.22 3.74 -8.06
C LYS A 2 -2.61 3.48 -6.67
N ILE A 3 -1.42 2.87 -6.60
CA ILE A 3 -0.76 2.59 -5.31
C ILE A 3 -0.17 3.88 -4.73
N ASP A 4 0.51 4.68 -5.55
CA ASP A 4 1.10 5.96 -5.14
C ASP A 4 0.04 6.92 -4.60
N GLU A 5 -1.11 7.01 -5.27
CA GLU A 5 -2.25 7.81 -4.81
C GLU A 5 -2.82 7.32 -3.46
N SER A 6 -2.92 6.01 -3.28
CA SER A 6 -3.43 5.41 -2.03
C SER A 6 -2.45 5.62 -0.87
N LEU A 7 -1.15 5.52 -1.13
CA LEU A 7 -0.10 5.80 -0.14
C LEU A 7 -0.07 7.29 0.24
N ASN A 8 -0.14 8.19 -0.75
CA ASN A 8 -0.21 9.63 -0.49
C ASN A 8 -1.44 9.99 0.35
N ARG A 9 -2.60 9.39 0.06
CA ARG A 9 -3.81 9.64 0.85
C ARG A 9 -3.69 9.07 2.27
N LEU A 10 -3.09 7.90 2.46
CA LEU A 10 -2.78 7.37 3.79
C LEU A 10 -1.86 8.30 4.57
N GLU A 11 -0.83 8.88 3.94
CA GLU A 11 0.07 9.84 4.58
C GLU A 11 -0.65 11.12 5.00
N VAL A 12 -1.57 11.62 4.17
CA VAL A 12 -2.43 12.75 4.54
C VAL A 12 -3.32 12.42 5.74
N ILE A 13 -3.93 11.23 5.76
CA ILE A 13 -4.78 10.75 6.85
C ILE A 13 -3.98 10.65 8.16
N THR A 14 -2.83 9.98 8.14
CA THR A 14 -1.99 9.81 9.34
C THR A 14 -1.48 11.14 9.86
N LYS A 15 -1.09 12.05 8.96
CA LYS A 15 -0.67 13.39 9.33
C LYS A 15 -1.80 14.19 9.97
N ARG A 16 -3.04 14.09 9.45
CA ARG A 16 -4.20 14.77 10.03
C ARG A 16 -4.54 14.20 11.40
N LEU A 17 -4.64 12.87 11.53
CA LEU A 17 -4.94 12.19 12.80
C LEU A 17 -3.90 12.44 13.90
N GLY A 18 -2.66 12.77 13.54
CA GLY A 18 -1.60 13.12 14.48
C GLY A 18 -1.65 14.57 15.00
N GLN A 19 -2.58 15.40 14.52
CA GLN A 19 -2.73 16.78 15.00
C GLN A 19 -3.59 16.82 16.27
N GLU A 20 -3.25 17.73 17.19
CA GLU A 20 -3.96 17.89 18.47
C GLU A 20 -5.41 18.38 18.29
N GLU A 21 -5.71 19.09 17.19
CA GLU A 21 -7.03 19.67 16.88
C GLU A 21 -7.79 18.90 15.80
N VAL A 22 -8.09 17.62 16.06
CA VAL A 22 -9.01 16.83 15.22
C VAL A 22 -10.31 16.56 16.00
N PRO A 23 -11.47 17.05 15.52
CA PRO A 23 -12.76 16.69 16.07
C PRO A 23 -12.98 15.18 16.03
N LEU A 24 -13.62 14.61 17.06
CA LEU A 24 -13.85 13.15 17.16
C LEU A 24 -14.52 12.55 15.93
N ASP A 25 -15.56 13.21 15.40
CA ASP A 25 -16.28 12.74 14.21
C ASP A 25 -15.38 12.70 12.96
N GLU A 26 -14.50 13.70 12.82
CA GLU A 26 -13.50 13.72 11.74
C GLU A 26 -12.47 12.60 11.94
N ALA A 27 -12.00 12.39 13.17
CA ALA A 27 -11.05 11.32 13.48
C ALA A 27 -11.61 9.94 13.15
N LEU A 28 -12.89 9.68 13.48
CA LEU A 28 -13.56 8.42 13.18
C LEU A 28 -13.69 8.20 11.67
N ALA A 29 -14.11 9.24 10.92
CA ALA A 29 -14.21 9.15 9.46
C ALA A 29 -12.86 8.89 8.80
N LEU A 30 -11.81 9.61 9.22
CA LEU A 30 -10.44 9.45 8.73
C LEU A 30 -9.88 8.06 9.05
N PHE A 31 -10.18 7.53 10.24
CA PHE A 31 -9.75 6.18 10.62
C PHE A 31 -10.41 5.10 9.76
N GLU A 32 -11.72 5.19 9.54
CA GLU A 32 -12.46 4.24 8.69
C GLU A 32 -11.97 4.28 7.24
N GLU A 33 -11.74 5.48 6.71
CA GLU A 33 -11.14 5.68 5.39
C GLU A 33 -9.75 5.04 5.34
N GLY A 34 -8.90 5.33 6.32
CA GLY A 34 -7.52 4.84 6.39
C GLY A 34 -7.44 3.32 6.41
N ILE A 35 -8.24 2.64 7.23
CA ILE A 35 -8.26 1.17 7.30
C ILE A 35 -8.73 0.58 5.97
N THR A 36 -9.78 1.13 5.38
CA THR A 36 -10.31 0.65 4.10
C THR A 36 -9.29 0.82 2.97
N LEU A 37 -8.63 1.97 2.93
CA LEU A 37 -7.62 2.29 1.93
C LEU A 37 -6.36 1.42 2.09
N ALA A 38 -5.89 1.21 3.31
CA ALA A 38 -4.75 0.34 3.61
C ALA A 38 -5.03 -1.11 3.18
N ALA A 39 -6.20 -1.65 3.51
CA ALA A 39 -6.59 -3.00 3.13
C ALA A 39 -6.62 -3.19 1.60
N ARG A 40 -7.19 -2.23 0.86
CA ARG A 40 -7.23 -2.26 -0.61
C ARG A 40 -5.84 -2.14 -1.24
N THR A 41 -4.99 -1.29 -0.69
CA THR A 41 -3.62 -1.08 -1.17
C THR A 41 -2.78 -2.34 -0.99
N LYS A 42 -2.85 -2.96 0.19
CA LYS A 42 -2.17 -4.23 0.48
C LYS A 42 -2.61 -5.33 -0.49
N LYS A 43 -3.92 -5.49 -0.70
CA LYS A 43 -4.44 -6.49 -1.65
C LYS A 43 -3.92 -6.27 -3.07
N SER A 44 -3.90 -5.02 -3.53
CA SER A 44 -3.39 -4.68 -4.87
C SER A 44 -1.90 -5.00 -5.01
N LEU A 45 -1.12 -4.75 -3.96
CA LEU A 45 0.30 -5.08 -3.92
C LEU A 45 0.54 -6.59 -3.94
N ASP A 46 -0.22 -7.36 -3.16
CA ASP A 46 -0.12 -8.82 -3.12
C ASP A 46 -0.48 -9.44 -4.49
N GLU A 47 -1.51 -8.93 -5.16
CA GLU A 47 -1.87 -9.34 -6.51
C GLU A 47 -0.75 -9.02 -7.53
N ALA A 48 -0.11 -7.86 -7.42
CA ALA A 48 1.01 -7.48 -8.27
C ALA A 48 2.22 -8.41 -8.03
N ARG A 49 2.57 -8.68 -6.77
CA ARG A 49 3.63 -9.62 -6.38
C ARG A 49 3.38 -11.02 -6.94
N LEU A 50 2.14 -11.51 -6.86
CA LEU A 50 1.77 -12.81 -7.41
C LEU A 50 1.94 -12.86 -8.93
N LYS A 51 1.55 -11.80 -9.64
CA LYS A 51 1.74 -11.70 -11.10
C LYS A 51 3.22 -11.74 -11.46
N VAL A 52 4.05 -10.97 -10.76
CA VAL A 52 5.50 -10.97 -10.95
C VAL A 52 6.07 -12.37 -10.73
N LYS A 53 5.73 -13.01 -9.60
CA LYS A 53 6.19 -14.38 -9.29
C LYS A 53 5.83 -15.38 -10.40
N LYS A 54 4.60 -15.33 -10.92
CA LYS A 54 4.17 -16.20 -12.04
C LYS A 54 4.95 -15.96 -13.33
N VAL A 55 5.31 -14.72 -13.63
CA VAL A 55 6.13 -14.40 -14.81
C VAL A 55 7.55 -14.93 -14.63
N LEU A 56 8.12 -14.72 -13.45
CA LEU A 56 9.46 -15.21 -13.10
C LEU A 56 9.56 -16.74 -13.13
N GLU A 57 8.55 -17.45 -12.61
CA GLU A 57 8.48 -18.91 -12.68
C GLU A 57 8.44 -19.44 -14.13
N LYS A 58 7.82 -18.70 -15.05
CA LYS A 58 7.79 -19.05 -16.48
C LYS A 58 9.10 -18.74 -17.20
N ALA A 59 9.86 -17.77 -16.70
CA ALA A 59 11.10 -17.30 -17.29
C ALA A 59 12.35 -17.84 -16.56
N LYS A 60 12.19 -18.95 -15.82
CA LYS A 60 13.18 -19.53 -14.91
C LYS A 60 14.52 -19.90 -15.58
N ASP A 61 14.52 -20.09 -16.90
CA ASP A 61 15.72 -20.37 -17.70
C ASP A 61 16.25 -19.13 -18.45
N THR A 62 15.66 -17.94 -18.23
CA THR A 62 15.96 -16.71 -18.99
C THR A 62 16.51 -15.58 -18.11
N PHE A 63 16.17 -15.52 -16.82
CA PHE A 63 16.62 -14.45 -15.93
C PHE A 63 17.23 -14.99 -14.63
N LEU A 64 18.37 -14.41 -14.21
CA LEU A 64 18.87 -14.52 -12.84
C LEU A 64 18.11 -13.54 -11.96
N ILE A 65 17.52 -14.05 -10.88
CA ILE A 65 16.75 -13.26 -9.93
C ILE A 65 17.56 -13.23 -8.63
N GLU A 66 17.87 -12.02 -8.17
CA GLU A 66 18.45 -11.78 -6.85
C GLU A 66 17.42 -11.02 -6.01
N ASP A 67 17.36 -11.33 -4.72
CA ASP A 67 16.50 -10.61 -3.79
C ASP A 67 17.00 -9.17 -3.64
N PHE A 68 16.09 -8.21 -3.83
CA PHE A 68 16.38 -6.81 -3.62
C PHE A 68 16.05 -6.46 -2.16
N ASP A 69 17.04 -6.60 -1.28
CA ASP A 69 16.92 -6.15 0.11
C ASP A 69 16.89 -4.62 0.13
N LEU A 70 15.72 -4.06 0.44
CA LEU A 70 15.60 -2.65 0.81
C LEU A 70 16.12 -2.51 2.24
N GLN A 71 17.35 -1.98 2.37
CA GLN A 71 17.94 -1.55 3.65
C GLN A 71 17.13 -0.43 4.29
#